data_AF-A0A377VDW9-F1
#
_entry.id   AF-A0A377VDW9-F1
#
_cell.length_a   1.000
_cell.length_b   1.000
_cell.length_c   1.000
_cell.angle_alpha   90.00
_cell.angle_beta   90.00
_cell.angle_gamma   90.00
#
_symmetry.space_group_name_H-M   'P 1'
#
loop_
_entity.id
_entity.type
_entity.pdbx_description
1 polymer ?
#
loop_
_entity_poly.entity_id
_entity_poly.type
_entity_poly.pdbx_seq_one_letter_code
_entity_poly.pdbx_strand_id
1 'polypeptide(L)' 'MGSKDSNYQVVYRYEPLMKYVPGGWVLFQRPKSCGGGFWLGKTYDGVFMLELERPFL' A
#
# COMPACT_ATOMS: atom_id res chain seq x y z
N MET A 1 -16.98 15.27 -0.91
CA MET A 1 -17.90 14.39 -0.14
C MET A 1 -17.93 13.06 -0.85
N GLY A 2 -17.64 11.99 -0.13
CA GLY A 2 -17.40 10.66 -0.72
C GLY A 2 -16.16 10.03 -0.12
N SER A 3 -16.09 10.01 1.22
CA SER A 3 -15.25 9.08 1.96
C SER A 3 -15.76 7.69 1.64
N LYS A 4 -15.35 7.17 0.48
CA LYS A 4 -15.44 5.76 0.16
C LYS A 4 -14.54 5.12 1.19
N ASP A 5 -15.13 4.45 2.19
CA ASP A 5 -14.48 3.53 3.13
C ASP A 5 -13.68 2.52 2.31
N SER A 6 -12.55 2.99 1.85
CA SER A 6 -11.60 2.24 1.08
C SER A 6 -10.95 1.39 2.14
N ASN A 7 -11.09 0.07 2.02
CA ASN A 7 -10.52 -0.88 2.97
C ASN A 7 -8.98 -0.94 2.88
N TYR A 8 -8.36 0.17 2.45
CA TYR A 8 -6.93 0.36 2.25
C TYR A 8 -6.50 1.76 2.69
N GLN A 9 -5.25 1.88 3.11
CA GLN A 9 -4.61 3.16 3.44
C GLN A 9 -3.67 3.57 2.32
N VAL A 10 -3.51 4.88 2.09
CA VAL A 10 -2.52 5.40 1.13
C VAL A 10 -1.41 6.07 1.91
N VAL A 11 -0.17 5.63 1.70
CA VAL A 11 1.02 6.20 2.31
C VAL A 11 1.87 6.87 1.24
N TYR A 12 2.01 8.19 1.37
CA TYR A 12 2.86 8.98 0.49
C TYR A 12 4.33 8.81 0.84
N ARG A 13 5.20 9.13 -0.12
CA ARG A 13 6.63 9.04 0.12
C ARG A 13 7.03 9.99 1.25
N TYR A 14 7.87 9.50 2.16
CA TYR A 14 8.32 10.20 3.36
C TYR A 14 7.29 10.35 4.48
N GLU A 15 6.06 9.84 4.28
CA GLU A 15 5.06 9.77 5.34
C GLU A 15 5.11 8.40 6.05
N PRO A 16 4.88 8.36 7.37
CA PRO A 16 4.73 7.11 8.10
C PRO A 16 3.35 6.47 7.84
N LEU A 17 3.23 5.17 8.10
CA LEU A 17 1.93 4.50 8.16
C LEU A 17 1.17 4.98 9.40
N MET A 18 0.13 5.80 9.22
CA MET A 18 -0.62 6.40 10.33
C MET A 18 -1.31 5.38 11.24
N LYS A 19 -1.83 4.29 10.67
CA LYS A 19 -2.48 3.22 11.43
C LYS A 19 -2.00 1.86 10.96
N TYR A 20 -1.29 1.15 11.82
CA TYR A 20 -0.93 -0.23 11.55
C TYR A 20 -2.13 -1.16 11.79
N VAL A 21 -2.45 -1.98 10.79
CA VAL A 21 -3.45 -3.05 10.89
C VAL A 21 -2.82 -4.30 10.27
N PRO A 22 -2.56 -5.37 11.05
CA PRO A 22 -2.06 -6.63 10.52
C PRO A 22 -2.99 -7.17 9.42
N GLY A 23 -2.45 -7.50 8.25
CA GLY A 23 -3.23 -7.94 7.08
C GLY A 23 -4.04 -6.82 6.39
N GLY A 24 -3.94 -5.58 6.86
CA GLY A 24 -4.61 -4.42 6.26
C GLY A 24 -4.00 -4.04 4.92
N TRP A 25 -4.83 -3.60 3.98
CA TRP A 25 -4.38 -3.16 2.66
C TRP A 25 -3.73 -1.77 2.72
N VAL A 26 -2.63 -1.61 2.00
CA VAL A 26 -1.90 -0.34 1.92
C VAL A 26 -1.39 -0.12 0.49
N LEU A 27 -1.49 1.13 0.04
CA LEU A 27 -0.88 1.66 -1.17
C LEU A 27 0.33 2.54 -0.81
N PHE A 28 1.54 2.07 -1.08
CA PHE A 28 2.76 2.88 -0.89
C PHE A 28 3.15 3.61 -2.17
N GLN A 29 3.33 4.93 -2.10
CA GLN A 29 3.70 5.75 -3.26
C GLN A 29 5.10 5.40 -3.76
N ARG A 30 5.22 5.19 -5.09
CA ARG A 30 6.50 4.95 -5.75
C ARG A 30 7.18 6.26 -6.19
N PRO A 31 8.51 6.29 -6.28
CA PRO A 31 9.24 7.39 -6.92
C PRO A 31 8.74 7.65 -8.33
N LYS A 32 8.59 8.92 -8.72
CA LYS A 32 8.32 9.29 -10.12
C LYS A 32 9.42 8.79 -11.07
N SER A 33 10.67 8.79 -10.61
CA SER A 33 11.82 8.24 -11.35
C SER A 33 11.70 6.74 -11.66
N CYS A 34 10.85 6.02 -10.93
CA CYS A 34 10.58 4.59 -11.11
C CYS A 34 9.22 4.35 -11.79
N GLY A 35 8.75 5.31 -12.62
CA GLY A 35 7.46 5.24 -13.30
C GLY A 35 6.26 5.71 -12.46
N GLY A 36 6.48 6.13 -11.21
CA GLY A 36 5.42 6.62 -10.32
C GLY A 36 4.39 5.55 -9.95
N GLY A 37 3.20 5.99 -9.54
CA GLY A 37 2.12 5.12 -9.08
C GLY A 37 2.31 4.63 -7.65
N PHE A 38 1.73 3.47 -7.34
CA PHE A 38 1.69 2.90 -6.00
C PHE A 38 1.97 1.39 -6.02
N TRP A 39 2.53 0.89 -4.92
CA TRP A 39 2.58 -0.53 -4.59
C TRP A 39 1.36 -0.89 -3.77
N LEU A 40 0.54 -1.84 -4.24
CA LEU A 40 -0.54 -2.44 -3.45
C LEU A 40 -0.02 -3.67 -2.71
N GLY A 41 -0.35 -3.77 -1.43
CA GLY A 41 0.00 -4.92 -0.63
C GLY A 41 -0.62 -4.89 0.76
N LYS A 42 -0.18 -5.80 1.61
CA LYS A 42 -0.61 -5.92 3.00
C LYS A 42 0.55 -5.69 3.96
N THR A 43 0.25 -5.12 5.12
CA THR A 43 1.23 -4.91 6.20
C THR A 43 1.10 -5.97 7.29
N TYR A 44 2.24 -6.48 7.75
CA TYR A 44 2.36 -7.40 8.88
C TYR A 44 3.53 -6.95 9.77
N ASP A 45 3.77 -7.65 10.87
CA ASP A 45 4.81 -7.28 11.82
C ASP A 45 6.19 -7.33 11.15
N GLY A 46 6.80 -6.14 11.03
CA GLY A 46 8.12 -5.94 10.42
C GLY A 46 8.17 -6.07 8.89
N VAL A 47 7.06 -6.37 8.21
CA VAL A 47 7.09 -6.63 6.75
C VAL A 47 5.90 -6.02 5.99
N PHE A 48 6.16 -5.66 4.74
CA PHE A 48 5.16 -5.32 3.74
C PHE A 48 5.22 -6.38 2.63
N MET A 49 4.08 -7.02 2.35
CA MET A 49 3.95 -8.05 1.32
C MET A 49 3.21 -7.48 0.12
N LEU A 50 3.88 -7.46 -1.04
CA LEU A 50 3.24 -7.18 -2.32
C LEU A 50 2.24 -8.30 -2.63
N GLU A 51 0.98 -7.94 -2.82
CA GLU A 51 0.00 -8.88 -3.36
C GLU A 51 -0.06 -8.73 -4.87
N LEU A 52 0.27 -9.82 -5.56
CA LEU A 52 0.04 -9.97 -6.98
C LEU A 52 -1.15 -10.91 -7.13
N GLU A 53 -2.23 -10.45 -7.77
CA GLU A 53 -3.46 -11.24 -7.89
C GLU A 53 -3.26 -12.58 -8.60
N ARG A 54 -2.17 -12.75 -9.38
CA ARG A 54 -1.75 -14.01 -9.99
C ARG A 54 -0.23 -14.09 -10.09
N PRO A 55 0.39 -15.28 -9.92
CA PRO A 55 1.75 -15.48 -10.38
C PRO A 55 1.77 -15.26 -11.89
N PHE A 56 2.60 -14.34 -12.36
CA PHE A 56 2.94 -14.28 -13.77
C PHE A 56 3.87 -15.48 -14.03
N LEU A 57 3.33 -16.53 -14.65
CA LEU A 57 4.12 -17.60 -15.26
C LEU A 57 4.71 -17.10 -16.58
#